data_AF-A0A963IL58-F1
#
_entry.id   AF-A0A963IL58-F1
#
_cell.length_a   1.000
_cell.length_b   1.000
_cell.length_c   1.000
_cell.angle_alpha   90.00
_cell.angle_beta   90.00
_cell.angle_gamma   90.00
#
_symmetry.space_group_name_H-M   'P 1'
#
loop_
_entity.id
_entity.type
_entity.pdbx_description
1 polymer ?
#
loop_
_entity_poly.entity_id
_entity_poly.type
_entity_poly.pdbx_seq_one_letter_code
_entity_poly.pdbx_strand_id
1 'polypeptide(L)'
;IGLSKPGRLIGIHFFNPVARMPLVEVVAAEGADAEMLARGTAFVKQIDRLPLPVRSAPGFLVNAVLGPYMLEAMRAVDEGLALETIDEAMLAFGMPMGPIELVDMVGLDVAMAAGKQLAGSDAEPPRCLLERFNAGYLGKKSGRGFYDYAKGKAVKGVPGTVPAGLAERLVAPLLQRTQQLVSDGIVADADLADAGVIFGTGFAPFTGGPLNYLRNRDA
;
A
#
# COMPACT_ATOMS: atom_id res chain seq x y z
N ILE A 1 -30.17 8.84 -8.54
CA ILE A 1 -29.86 8.69 -9.98
C ILE A 1 -28.81 7.60 -10.08
N GLY A 2 -29.04 6.55 -10.89
CA GLY A 2 -28.12 5.41 -11.04
C GLY A 2 -27.75 5.19 -12.51
N LEU A 3 -26.73 4.36 -12.78
CA LEU A 3 -26.34 4.00 -14.13
C LEU A 3 -27.43 3.16 -14.82
N SER A 4 -27.68 3.40 -16.10
CA SER A 4 -28.68 2.66 -16.89
C SER A 4 -28.26 1.22 -17.23
N LYS A 5 -26.95 0.95 -17.25
CA LYS A 5 -26.35 -0.38 -17.46
C LYS A 5 -25.22 -0.61 -16.47
N PRO A 6 -25.51 -0.86 -15.17
CA PRO A 6 -24.51 -0.91 -14.11
C PRO A 6 -23.47 -2.02 -14.32
N GLY A 7 -23.83 -3.14 -14.96
CA GLY A 7 -22.89 -4.21 -15.30
C GLY A 7 -21.75 -3.77 -16.24
N ARG A 8 -21.85 -2.58 -16.87
CA ARG A 8 -20.76 -2.01 -17.67
C ARG A 8 -19.71 -1.24 -16.87
N LEU A 9 -19.97 -1.01 -15.58
CA LEU A 9 -19.06 -0.27 -14.72
C LEU A 9 -17.92 -1.18 -14.27
N ILE A 10 -16.70 -0.77 -14.57
CA ILE A 10 -15.46 -1.32 -14.01
C ILE A 10 -14.59 -0.16 -13.52
N GLY A 11 -13.68 -0.43 -12.59
CA GLY A 11 -12.65 0.51 -12.17
C GLY A 11 -11.35 0.29 -12.92
N ILE A 12 -10.63 1.36 -13.25
CA ILE A 12 -9.26 1.33 -13.75
C ILE A 12 -8.43 2.20 -12.80
N HIS A 13 -7.73 1.57 -11.87
CA HIS A 13 -7.01 2.25 -10.80
C HIS A 13 -5.51 2.32 -11.14
N PHE A 14 -5.07 3.53 -11.48
CA PHE A 14 -3.67 3.86 -11.72
C PHE A 14 -2.96 4.30 -10.44
N PHE A 15 -1.65 4.07 -10.38
CA PHE A 15 -0.79 4.51 -9.28
C PHE A 15 0.04 5.73 -9.68
N ASN A 16 0.21 6.68 -8.77
CA ASN A 16 1.00 7.90 -9.00
C ASN A 16 2.50 7.62 -8.78
N PRO A 17 3.41 8.04 -9.69
CA PRO A 17 3.18 8.67 -10.99
C PRO A 17 2.72 7.69 -12.07
N VAL A 18 1.61 8.03 -12.74
CA VAL A 18 0.99 7.19 -13.79
C VAL A 18 1.99 6.83 -14.89
N ALA A 19 2.88 7.74 -15.26
CA ALA A 19 3.90 7.50 -16.27
C ALA A 19 4.93 6.42 -15.87
N ARG A 20 5.20 6.26 -14.56
CA ARG A 20 6.28 5.40 -14.04
C ARG A 20 5.80 4.08 -13.46
N MET A 21 4.56 4.03 -12.95
CA MET A 21 4.03 2.83 -12.31
C MET A 21 3.49 1.85 -13.37
N PRO A 22 4.00 0.62 -13.44
CA PRO A 22 3.57 -0.34 -14.46
C PRO A 22 2.21 -0.98 -14.15
N LEU A 23 1.89 -1.16 -12.87
CA LEU A 23 0.66 -1.83 -12.42
C LEU A 23 -0.57 -0.95 -12.61
N VAL A 24 -1.68 -1.56 -13.01
CA VAL A 24 -3.02 -0.96 -12.98
C VAL A 24 -4.02 -2.01 -12.48
N GLU A 25 -4.75 -1.70 -11.41
CA GLU A 25 -5.81 -2.56 -10.91
C GLU A 25 -7.07 -2.40 -11.76
N VAL A 26 -7.56 -3.51 -12.34
CA VAL A 26 -8.80 -3.56 -13.11
C VAL A 26 -9.89 -4.13 -12.22
N VAL A 27 -10.73 -3.24 -11.69
CA VAL A 27 -11.65 -3.55 -10.59
C VAL A 27 -13.01 -3.98 -11.14
N ALA A 28 -13.42 -5.19 -10.80
CA ALA A 28 -14.76 -5.70 -11.05
C ALA A 28 -15.71 -5.28 -9.91
N ALA A 29 -16.69 -4.43 -10.23
CA ALA A 29 -17.81 -4.16 -9.33
C ALA A 29 -18.72 -5.40 -9.21
N GLU A 30 -19.56 -5.43 -8.17
CA GLU A 30 -20.56 -6.48 -8.04
C GLU A 30 -21.53 -6.45 -9.24
N GLY A 31 -21.75 -7.61 -9.87
CA GLY A 31 -22.56 -7.73 -11.08
C GLY A 31 -21.92 -7.14 -12.35
N ALA A 32 -20.62 -6.82 -12.34
CA ALA A 32 -19.90 -6.40 -13.54
C ALA A 32 -19.87 -7.53 -14.58
N ASP A 33 -20.06 -7.15 -15.84
CA ASP A 33 -19.97 -8.04 -16.98
C ASP A 33 -18.51 -8.48 -17.20
N ALA A 34 -18.30 -9.79 -17.29
CA ALA A 34 -16.99 -10.38 -17.54
C ALA A 34 -16.37 -9.87 -18.86
N GLU A 35 -17.19 -9.56 -19.87
CA GLU A 35 -16.70 -8.96 -21.12
C GLU A 35 -16.09 -7.57 -20.87
N MET A 36 -16.68 -6.77 -19.97
CA MET A 36 -16.15 -5.44 -19.67
C MET A 36 -14.83 -5.53 -18.90
N LEU A 37 -14.70 -6.49 -17.97
CA LEU A 37 -13.43 -6.77 -17.29
C LEU A 37 -12.34 -7.18 -18.29
N ALA A 38 -12.67 -8.04 -19.25
CA ALA A 38 -11.74 -8.45 -20.31
C ALA A 38 -11.32 -7.26 -21.19
N ARG A 39 -12.26 -6.38 -21.55
CA ARG A 39 -11.97 -5.15 -22.31
C ARG A 39 -11.11 -4.16 -21.54
N GLY A 40 -11.37 -3.96 -20.25
CA GLY A 40 -10.55 -3.13 -19.37
C GLY A 40 -9.11 -3.66 -19.28
N THR A 41 -8.96 -4.97 -19.08
CA THR A 41 -7.67 -5.66 -19.08
C THR A 41 -6.93 -5.49 -20.42
N ALA A 42 -7.62 -5.65 -21.54
CA ALA A 42 -7.05 -5.46 -22.87
C ALA A 42 -6.60 -4.00 -23.10
N PHE A 43 -7.40 -3.02 -22.69
CA PHE A 43 -7.04 -1.60 -22.76
C PHE A 43 -5.76 -1.30 -21.96
N VAL A 44 -5.66 -1.79 -20.73
CA VAL A 44 -4.46 -1.60 -19.89
C VAL A 44 -3.21 -2.18 -20.54
N LYS A 45 -3.31 -3.37 -21.17
CA LYS A 45 -2.19 -3.94 -21.94
C LYS A 45 -1.82 -3.08 -23.16
N GLN A 46 -2.82 -2.52 -23.86
CA GLN A 46 -2.58 -1.68 -25.05
C GLN A 46 -1.81 -0.39 -24.73
N ILE A 47 -1.91 0.11 -23.49
CA ILE A 47 -1.16 1.29 -23.03
C ILE A 47 0.16 0.92 -22.32
N ASP A 48 0.67 -0.29 -22.56
CA ASP A 48 1.93 -0.82 -22.03
C ASP A 48 1.99 -0.84 -20.49
N ARG A 49 0.88 -1.28 -19.88
CA ARG A 49 0.74 -1.45 -18.42
C ARG A 49 0.39 -2.90 -18.09
N LEU A 50 0.65 -3.27 -16.85
CA LEU A 50 0.37 -4.58 -16.28
C LEU A 50 -1.02 -4.57 -15.61
N PRO A 51 -2.05 -5.17 -16.24
CA PRO A 51 -3.36 -5.25 -15.60
C PRO A 51 -3.36 -6.29 -14.48
N LEU A 52 -3.96 -5.91 -13.37
CA LEU A 52 -4.27 -6.81 -12.27
C LEU A 52 -5.79 -6.86 -12.05
N PRO A 53 -6.48 -7.91 -12.52
CA PRO A 53 -7.90 -8.09 -12.23
C PRO A 53 -8.13 -8.28 -10.72
N VAL A 54 -9.01 -7.48 -10.15
CA VAL A 54 -9.38 -7.55 -8.73
C VAL A 54 -10.88 -7.39 -8.56
N ARG A 55 -11.48 -8.04 -7.56
CA ARG A 55 -12.86 -7.71 -7.16
C ARG A 55 -12.88 -6.44 -6.32
N SER A 56 -14.00 -5.72 -6.35
CA SER A 56 -14.18 -4.54 -5.54
C SER A 56 -14.18 -4.89 -4.05
N ALA A 57 -13.23 -4.32 -3.31
CA ALA A 57 -13.13 -4.37 -1.85
C ALA A 57 -12.46 -3.07 -1.36
N PRO A 58 -12.63 -2.67 -0.09
CA PRO A 58 -11.93 -1.52 0.47
C PRO A 58 -10.41 -1.61 0.25
N GLY A 59 -9.87 -0.71 -0.57
CA GLY A 59 -8.44 -0.67 -0.93
C GLY A 59 -7.98 -1.67 -1.99
N PHE A 60 -8.87 -2.44 -2.60
CA PHE A 60 -8.55 -3.45 -3.63
C PHE A 60 -7.47 -4.44 -3.16
N LEU A 61 -6.35 -4.60 -3.88
CA LEU A 61 -5.18 -5.31 -3.38
C LEU A 61 -4.17 -4.34 -2.76
N VAL A 62 -3.63 -3.40 -3.54
CA VAL A 62 -2.42 -2.66 -3.16
C VAL A 62 -2.65 -1.76 -1.95
N ASN A 63 -3.71 -0.94 -1.96
CA ASN A 63 -3.99 -0.06 -0.83
C ASN A 63 -4.45 -0.85 0.39
N ALA A 64 -5.15 -1.97 0.18
CA ALA A 64 -5.60 -2.84 1.26
C ALA A 64 -4.43 -3.45 2.03
N VAL A 65 -3.31 -3.77 1.37
CA VAL A 65 -2.11 -4.32 2.03
C VAL A 65 -1.17 -3.23 2.58
N LEU A 66 -1.10 -2.06 1.93
CA LEU A 66 -0.27 -0.93 2.40
C LEU A 66 -0.81 -0.28 3.67
N GLY A 67 -2.13 -0.22 3.85
CA GLY A 67 -2.75 0.39 5.04
C GLY A 67 -2.24 -0.23 6.35
N PRO A 68 -2.40 -1.55 6.57
CA PRO A 68 -1.91 -2.23 7.76
C PRO A 68 -0.39 -2.14 7.95
N TYR A 69 0.38 -2.16 6.85
CA TYR A 69 1.84 -1.98 6.87
C TYR A 69 2.25 -0.62 7.44
N MET A 70 1.67 0.46 6.91
CA MET A 70 1.94 1.82 7.38
C MET A 70 1.41 2.04 8.79
N LEU A 71 0.26 1.43 9.13
CA LEU A 71 -0.30 1.49 10.48
C LEU A 71 0.65 0.90 11.52
N GLU A 72 1.25 -0.26 11.24
CA GLU A 72 2.20 -0.90 12.15
C GLU A 72 3.50 -0.09 12.30
N ALA A 73 3.98 0.53 11.22
CA ALA A 73 5.09 1.47 11.30
C ALA A 73 4.79 2.67 12.20
N MET A 74 3.60 3.27 12.07
CA MET A 74 3.18 4.38 12.92
C MET A 74 2.99 3.96 14.40
N ARG A 75 2.56 2.73 14.67
CA ARG A 75 2.53 2.18 16.04
C ARG A 75 3.93 2.06 16.62
N ALA A 76 4.91 1.60 15.85
CA ALA A 76 6.30 1.58 16.29
C ALA A 76 6.83 2.99 16.62
N VAL A 77 6.39 4.02 15.89
CA VAL A 77 6.69 5.43 16.25
C VAL A 77 6.06 5.81 17.59
N ASP A 78 4.79 5.45 17.81
CA ASP A 78 4.11 5.73 19.08
C ASP A 78 4.73 5.00 20.28
N GLU A 79 5.36 3.85 20.04
CA GLU A 79 6.17 3.09 21.01
C GLU A 79 7.56 3.69 21.27
N GLY A 80 7.95 4.73 20.53
CA GLY A 80 9.18 5.48 20.74
C GLY A 80 10.34 5.10 19.83
N LEU A 81 10.12 4.29 18.78
CA LEU A 81 11.16 4.04 17.78
C LEU A 81 11.34 5.29 16.90
N ALA A 82 12.61 5.59 16.59
CA ALA A 82 12.95 6.67 15.67
C ALA A 82 12.46 6.36 14.25
N LEU A 83 12.01 7.40 13.54
CA LEU A 83 11.46 7.30 12.18
C LEU A 83 12.47 6.65 11.22
N GLU A 84 13.71 7.12 11.30
CA GLU A 84 14.82 6.66 10.49
C GLU A 84 15.15 5.19 10.78
N THR A 85 15.06 4.75 12.03
CA THR A 85 15.29 3.33 12.38
C THR A 85 14.22 2.41 11.78
N ILE A 86 12.96 2.85 11.77
CA ILE A 86 11.84 2.10 11.16
C ILE A 86 12.03 2.02 9.64
N ASP A 87 12.35 3.15 9.00
CA ASP A 87 12.61 3.19 7.57
C ASP A 87 13.81 2.34 7.18
N GLU A 88 14.92 2.45 7.93
CA GLU A 88 16.15 1.69 7.68
C GLU A 88 15.92 0.18 7.79
N ALA A 89 15.12 -0.27 8.77
CA ALA A 89 14.76 -1.68 8.89
C ALA A 89 14.09 -2.22 7.62
N MET A 90 13.21 -1.43 7.02
CA MET A 90 12.49 -1.84 5.81
C MET A 90 13.31 -1.67 4.53
N LEU A 91 14.22 -0.70 4.49
CA LEU A 91 15.21 -0.60 3.41
C LEU A 91 16.16 -1.80 3.43
N ALA A 92 16.65 -2.21 4.61
CA ALA A 92 17.49 -3.38 4.78
C ALA A 92 16.74 -4.69 4.45
N PHE A 93 15.43 -4.75 4.72
CA PHE A 93 14.57 -5.84 4.25
C PHE A 93 14.44 -5.88 2.71
N GLY A 94 14.69 -4.75 2.05
CA GLY A 94 14.68 -4.62 0.59
C GLY A 94 13.45 -3.95 -0.01
N MET A 95 12.68 -3.22 0.80
CA MET A 95 11.68 -2.28 0.30
C MET A 95 12.38 -1.09 -0.39
N PRO A 96 11.80 -0.50 -1.44
CA PRO A 96 12.39 0.65 -2.14
C PRO A 96 12.33 1.95 -1.33
N MET A 97 11.44 2.01 -0.34
CA MET A 97 11.18 3.16 0.50
C MET A 97 10.72 2.66 1.87
N GLY A 98 11.15 3.35 2.93
CA GLY A 98 10.67 3.08 4.28
C GLY A 98 9.20 3.51 4.47
N PRO A 99 8.45 2.86 5.37
CA PRO A 99 7.02 3.08 5.52
C PRO A 99 6.69 4.49 6.01
N ILE A 100 7.56 5.14 6.78
CA ILE A 100 7.30 6.49 7.28
C ILE A 100 7.43 7.51 6.15
N GLU A 101 8.48 7.41 5.33
CA GLU A 101 8.62 8.24 4.13
C GLU A 101 7.49 7.98 3.13
N LEU A 102 7.02 6.72 3.03
CA LEU A 102 5.89 6.37 2.18
C LEU A 102 4.60 7.08 2.62
N VAL A 103 4.31 7.13 3.94
CA VAL A 103 3.15 7.87 4.46
C VAL A 103 3.21 9.36 4.09
N ASP A 104 4.39 9.98 4.16
CA ASP A 104 4.56 11.37 3.74
C ASP A 104 4.38 11.58 2.22
N MET A 105 4.79 10.60 1.42
CA MET A 105 4.63 10.64 -0.03
C MET A 105 3.17 10.49 -0.45
N VAL A 106 2.42 9.62 0.23
CA VAL A 106 0.96 9.47 0.07
C VAL A 106 0.22 10.73 0.55
N GLY A 107 0.66 11.28 1.69
CA GLY A 107 0.06 12.42 2.37
C GLY A 107 -0.75 12.00 3.60
N LEU A 108 -0.56 12.73 4.70
CA LEU A 108 -1.14 12.36 6.01
C LEU A 108 -2.66 12.51 6.05
N ASP A 109 -3.22 13.46 5.29
CA ASP A 109 -4.67 13.61 5.10
C ASP A 109 -5.28 12.40 4.37
N VAL A 110 -4.59 11.89 3.36
CA VAL A 110 -5.00 10.68 2.64
C VAL A 110 -4.88 9.46 3.56
N ALA A 111 -3.80 9.35 4.33
CA ALA A 111 -3.62 8.27 5.30
C ALA A 111 -4.74 8.27 6.37
N MET A 112 -5.12 9.45 6.88
CA MET A 112 -6.25 9.62 7.82
C MET A 112 -7.58 9.17 7.20
N ALA A 113 -7.86 9.57 5.96
CA ALA A 113 -9.10 9.22 5.28
C ALA A 113 -9.17 7.72 4.93
N ALA A 114 -8.09 7.17 4.36
CA ALA A 114 -7.99 5.76 4.00
C ALA A 114 -8.02 4.86 5.24
N GLY A 115 -7.37 5.27 6.33
CA GLY A 115 -7.38 4.54 7.61
C GLY A 115 -8.80 4.31 8.14
N LYS A 116 -9.65 5.34 8.14
CA LYS A 116 -11.07 5.22 8.54
C LYS A 116 -11.85 4.26 7.62
N GLN A 117 -11.57 4.27 6.32
CA GLN A 117 -12.25 3.39 5.37
C GLN A 117 -11.82 1.92 5.53
N LEU A 118 -10.54 1.67 5.86
CA LEU A 118 -9.99 0.32 5.98
C LEU A 118 -10.22 -0.31 7.36
N ALA A 119 -10.13 0.48 8.43
CA ALA A 119 -10.24 0.01 9.81
C ALA A 119 -11.64 0.19 10.42
N GLY A 120 -12.54 0.91 9.74
CA GLY A 120 -13.87 1.26 10.23
C GLY A 120 -13.91 2.66 10.87
N SER A 121 -15.12 3.21 11.00
CA SER A 121 -15.34 4.58 11.50
C SER A 121 -14.86 4.81 12.93
N ASP A 122 -14.82 3.74 13.73
CA ASP A 122 -14.53 3.78 15.17
C ASP A 122 -13.05 3.50 15.45
N ALA A 123 -12.24 3.28 14.40
CA ALA A 123 -10.81 3.07 14.56
C ALA A 123 -10.09 4.40 14.84
N GLU A 124 -9.40 4.46 15.97
CA GLU A 124 -8.58 5.61 16.33
C GLU A 124 -7.27 5.63 15.53
N PRO A 125 -6.91 6.76 14.91
CA PRO A 125 -5.63 6.89 14.21
C PRO A 125 -4.46 6.87 15.21
N PRO A 126 -3.24 6.47 14.77
CA PRO A 126 -2.04 6.60 15.59
C PRO A 126 -1.83 8.02 16.11
N ARG A 127 -1.33 8.15 17.34
CA ARG A 127 -1.14 9.46 18.00
C ARG A 127 -0.18 10.32 17.18
N CYS A 128 0.93 9.74 16.72
CA CYS A 128 1.92 10.43 15.90
C CYS A 128 1.35 10.99 14.58
N LEU A 129 0.34 10.34 13.99
CA LEU A 129 -0.34 10.78 12.78
C LEU A 129 -1.30 11.93 13.10
N LEU A 130 -2.12 11.77 14.13
CA LEU A 130 -3.11 12.77 14.55
C LEU A 130 -2.45 14.09 14.95
N GLU A 131 -1.38 14.05 15.73
CA GLU A 131 -0.63 15.24 16.15
C GLU A 131 -0.09 16.03 14.95
N ARG A 132 0.50 15.34 13.97
CA ARG A 132 1.08 15.96 12.77
C ARG A 132 0.01 16.51 11.84
N PHE A 133 -1.08 15.77 11.65
CA PHE A 133 -2.22 16.20 10.85
C PHE A 133 -2.84 17.49 11.44
N ASN A 134 -3.06 17.53 12.75
CA ASN A 134 -3.60 18.72 13.43
C ASN A 134 -2.65 19.92 13.39
N ALA A 135 -1.34 19.68 13.29
CA ALA A 135 -0.33 20.72 13.07
C ALA A 135 -0.21 21.19 11.61
N GLY A 136 -1.01 20.64 10.68
CA GLY A 136 -0.98 20.98 9.25
C GLY A 136 0.20 20.37 8.50
N TYR A 137 0.87 19.36 9.06
CA TYR A 137 1.96 18.65 8.40
C TYR A 137 1.37 17.53 7.53
N LEU A 138 1.19 17.80 6.23
CA LEU A 138 0.49 16.92 5.30
C LEU A 138 1.43 16.01 4.48
N GLY A 139 2.72 15.99 4.81
CA GLY A 139 3.73 15.19 4.10
C GLY A 139 4.53 16.00 3.10
N LYS A 140 5.06 15.31 2.08
CA LYS A 140 5.94 15.90 1.05
C LYS A 140 5.30 17.07 0.32
N LYS A 141 3.98 17.03 0.09
CA LYS A 141 3.23 18.07 -0.64
C LYS A 141 3.17 19.42 0.09
N SER A 142 3.24 19.41 1.42
CA SER A 142 3.30 20.62 2.26
C SER A 142 4.73 20.97 2.68
N GLY A 143 5.73 20.23 2.21
CA GLY A 143 7.13 20.38 2.62
C GLY A 143 7.46 19.80 4.00
N ARG A 144 6.47 19.22 4.70
CA ARG A 144 6.61 18.70 6.07
C ARG A 144 5.53 17.69 6.42
N GLY A 145 5.93 16.57 7.00
CA GLY A 145 5.07 15.51 7.54
C GLY A 145 5.74 14.85 8.75
N PHE A 146 6.04 13.56 8.63
CA PHE A 146 6.97 12.87 9.52
C PHE A 146 8.40 13.37 9.35
N TYR A 147 8.82 13.64 8.11
CA TYR A 147 10.07 14.30 7.80
C TYR A 147 9.85 15.75 7.32
N ASP A 148 10.91 16.57 7.45
CA ASP A 148 11.01 17.83 6.72
C ASP A 148 11.50 17.55 5.28
N TYR A 149 11.04 18.33 4.30
CA TYR A 149 11.41 18.15 2.89
C TYR A 149 12.17 19.35 2.34
N ALA A 150 13.40 19.12 1.89
CA ALA A 150 14.22 20.10 1.22
C ALA A 150 14.50 19.67 -0.24
N LYS A 151 14.21 20.54 -1.20
CA LYS A 151 14.37 20.25 -2.66
C LYS A 151 13.72 18.92 -3.09
N GLY A 152 12.57 18.58 -2.50
CA GLY A 152 11.80 17.39 -2.82
C GLY A 152 12.34 16.07 -2.25
N LYS A 153 13.34 16.11 -1.37
CA LYS A 153 13.88 14.96 -0.63
C LYS A 153 13.61 15.09 0.87
N ALA A 154 13.36 13.97 1.54
CA ALA A 154 13.25 13.92 2.99
C ALA A 154 14.61 14.26 3.62
N VAL A 155 14.60 15.14 4.62
CA VAL A 155 15.74 15.44 5.48
C VAL A 155 15.68 14.45 6.65
N LYS A 156 16.50 13.41 6.57
CA LYS A 156 16.55 12.32 7.57
C LYS A 156 17.73 12.51 8.52
N GLY A 157 17.52 12.18 9.79
CA GLY A 157 18.58 12.04 10.79
C GLY A 157 19.40 10.77 10.61
N VAL A 158 20.19 10.44 11.64
CA VAL A 158 20.93 9.17 11.69
C VAL A 158 20.02 8.10 12.29
N PRO A 159 19.81 6.95 11.63
CA PRO A 159 19.05 5.86 12.22
C PRO A 159 19.77 5.33 13.48
N GLY A 160 19.00 4.94 14.48
CA GLY A 160 19.51 4.18 15.61
C GLY A 160 19.79 2.72 15.23
N THR A 161 20.22 1.92 16.20
CA THR A 161 20.34 0.47 16.01
C THR A 161 18.97 -0.13 15.70
N VAL A 162 18.85 -0.79 14.54
CA VAL A 162 17.64 -1.52 14.16
C VAL A 162 17.43 -2.70 15.10
N PRO A 163 16.31 -2.75 15.86
CA PRO A 163 15.99 -3.91 16.70
C PRO A 163 15.83 -5.18 15.87
N ALA A 164 16.31 -6.30 16.40
CA ALA A 164 16.12 -7.61 15.78
C ALA A 164 14.61 -7.91 15.64
N GLY A 165 14.20 -8.45 14.48
CA GLY A 165 12.80 -8.78 14.22
C GLY A 165 11.90 -7.62 13.82
N LEU A 166 12.42 -6.38 13.75
CA LEU A 166 11.59 -5.21 13.43
C LEU A 166 11.00 -5.30 12.02
N ALA A 167 11.78 -5.71 11.02
CA ALA A 167 11.29 -5.83 9.65
C ALA A 167 10.16 -6.87 9.55
N GLU A 168 10.32 -8.02 10.20
CA GLU A 168 9.33 -9.10 10.24
C GLU A 168 8.04 -8.64 10.92
N ARG A 169 8.15 -7.89 12.01
CA ARG A 169 7.01 -7.28 12.69
C ARG A 169 6.27 -6.31 11.76
N LEU A 170 7.01 -5.40 11.12
CA LEU A 170 6.43 -4.37 10.26
C LEU A 170 5.73 -4.97 9.03
N VAL A 171 6.32 -6.02 8.42
CA VAL A 171 5.76 -6.65 7.22
C VAL A 171 4.61 -7.63 7.54
N ALA A 172 4.54 -8.19 8.75
CA ALA A 172 3.56 -9.22 9.09
C ALA A 172 2.09 -8.85 8.75
N PRO A 173 1.58 -7.62 9.03
CA PRO A 173 0.22 -7.25 8.67
C PRO A 173 -0.03 -7.23 7.15
N LEU A 174 0.98 -6.84 6.36
CA LEU A 174 0.92 -6.87 4.89
C LEU A 174 0.79 -8.31 4.40
N LEU A 175 1.59 -9.22 4.96
CA LEU A 175 1.58 -10.65 4.61
C LEU A 175 0.21 -11.28 4.94
N GLN A 176 -0.27 -11.06 6.15
CA GLN A 176 -1.58 -11.56 6.60
C GLN A 176 -2.71 -11.03 5.72
N ARG A 177 -2.69 -9.72 5.41
CA ARG A 177 -3.73 -9.12 4.58
C ARG A 177 -3.70 -9.63 3.15
N THR A 178 -2.51 -9.89 2.59
CA THR A 178 -2.37 -10.47 1.25
C THR A 178 -2.98 -11.87 1.21
N GLN A 179 -2.69 -12.71 2.21
CA GLN A 179 -3.26 -14.06 2.31
C GLN A 179 -4.79 -14.03 2.41
N GLN A 180 -5.33 -13.10 3.20
CA GLN A 180 -6.77 -12.91 3.35
C GLN A 180 -7.43 -12.50 2.02
N LEU A 181 -6.84 -11.56 1.28
CA LEU A 181 -7.42 -11.07 0.01
C LEU A 181 -7.48 -12.17 -1.06
N VAL A 182 -6.52 -13.11 -1.07
CA VAL A 182 -6.59 -14.30 -1.93
C VAL A 182 -7.68 -15.26 -1.42
N SER A 183 -7.76 -15.50 -0.12
CA SER A 183 -8.80 -16.36 0.48
C SER A 183 -10.22 -15.85 0.22
N ASP A 184 -10.41 -14.53 0.23
CA ASP A 184 -11.68 -13.87 -0.05
C ASP A 184 -12.00 -13.82 -1.56
N GLY A 185 -11.06 -14.27 -2.40
CA GLY A 185 -11.15 -14.22 -3.86
C GLY A 185 -11.18 -12.79 -4.41
N ILE A 186 -10.61 -11.81 -3.69
CA ILE A 186 -10.42 -10.46 -4.20
C ILE A 186 -9.40 -10.48 -5.34
N VAL A 187 -8.36 -11.30 -5.18
CA VAL A 187 -7.41 -11.67 -6.25
C VAL A 187 -7.56 -13.16 -6.50
N ALA A 188 -7.40 -13.59 -7.76
CA ALA A 188 -7.73 -14.95 -8.15
C ALA A 188 -6.81 -16.02 -7.54
N ASP A 189 -5.52 -15.72 -7.38
CA ASP A 189 -4.51 -16.65 -6.89
C ASP A 189 -3.31 -15.94 -6.26
N ALA A 190 -2.39 -16.75 -5.72
CA ALA A 190 -1.20 -16.27 -5.03
C ALA A 190 -0.19 -15.59 -5.96
N ASP A 191 -0.04 -16.05 -7.20
CA ASP A 191 0.94 -15.52 -8.15
C ASP A 191 0.55 -14.10 -8.60
N LEU A 192 -0.73 -13.88 -8.86
CA LEU A 192 -1.27 -12.55 -9.16
C LEU A 192 -1.19 -11.62 -7.95
N ALA A 193 -1.43 -12.12 -6.73
CA ALA A 193 -1.26 -11.33 -5.53
C ALA A 193 0.20 -10.93 -5.32
N ASP A 194 1.14 -11.87 -5.48
CA ASP A 194 2.58 -11.62 -5.35
C ASP A 194 3.06 -10.60 -6.39
N ALA A 195 2.73 -10.79 -7.66
CA ALA A 195 3.05 -9.84 -8.72
C ALA A 195 2.42 -8.47 -8.47
N GLY A 196 1.15 -8.42 -8.06
CA GLY A 196 0.45 -7.18 -7.75
C GLY A 196 1.12 -6.39 -6.62
N VAL A 197 1.51 -7.06 -5.55
CA VAL A 197 2.18 -6.41 -4.42
C VAL A 197 3.62 -5.98 -4.78
N ILE A 198 4.35 -6.77 -5.59
CA ILE A 198 5.68 -6.37 -6.10
C ILE A 198 5.57 -5.13 -6.99
N PHE A 199 4.74 -5.16 -8.04
CA PHE A 199 4.66 -4.05 -9.00
C PHE A 199 3.92 -2.82 -8.46
N GLY A 200 3.09 -3.00 -7.43
CA GLY A 200 2.32 -1.93 -6.80
C GLY A 200 3.06 -1.23 -5.66
N THR A 201 3.80 -1.99 -4.84
CA THR A 201 4.46 -1.44 -3.63
C THR A 201 5.98 -1.49 -3.69
N GLY A 202 6.55 -2.28 -4.62
CA GLY A 202 7.97 -2.59 -4.67
C GLY A 202 8.41 -3.64 -3.64
N PHE A 203 7.48 -4.42 -3.08
CA PHE A 203 7.76 -5.44 -2.07
C PHE A 203 8.95 -6.30 -2.45
N ALA A 204 9.99 -6.29 -1.59
CA ALA A 204 11.27 -7.01 -1.67
C ALA A 204 11.34 -8.04 -2.83
N PRO A 205 11.61 -7.62 -4.08
CA PRO A 205 11.30 -8.45 -5.24
C PRO A 205 12.09 -9.77 -5.31
N PHE A 206 13.27 -9.81 -4.69
CA PHE A 206 14.11 -11.00 -4.59
C PHE A 206 13.48 -12.13 -3.76
N THR A 207 12.44 -11.85 -2.96
CA THR A 207 11.69 -12.86 -2.22
C THR A 207 10.55 -13.48 -3.02
N GLY A 208 10.31 -13.02 -4.25
CA GLY A 208 9.21 -13.49 -5.11
C GLY A 208 7.81 -13.02 -4.70
N GLY A 209 7.70 -12.06 -3.77
CA GLY A 209 6.42 -11.51 -3.29
C GLY A 209 6.06 -11.95 -1.86
N PRO A 210 5.00 -11.38 -1.27
CA PRO A 210 4.58 -11.64 0.11
C PRO A 210 4.23 -13.11 0.41
N LEU A 211 3.47 -13.79 -0.44
CA LEU A 211 3.06 -15.17 -0.21
C LEU A 211 4.19 -16.15 -0.53
N ASN A 212 5.00 -15.87 -1.55
CA ASN A 212 6.23 -16.62 -1.77
C ASN A 212 7.23 -16.48 -0.61
N TYR A 213 7.36 -15.28 -0.04
CA TYR A 213 8.17 -15.04 1.14
C TYR A 213 7.70 -15.89 2.32
N LEU A 214 6.39 -15.91 2.61
CA LEU A 214 5.82 -16.76 3.68
C LEU A 214 6.17 -18.24 3.47
N ARG A 215 5.92 -18.79 2.27
CA ARG A 215 6.18 -20.20 1.96
C ARG A 215 7.63 -20.61 2.19
N ASN A 216 8.58 -19.76 1.84
CA ASN A 216 10.02 -20.06 1.94
C ASN A 216 10.63 -19.75 3.30
N ARG A 217 9.88 -19.07 4.19
CA ARG A 217 10.35 -18.78 5.55
C ARG A 217 10.05 -19.92 6.52
N ASP A 218 9.00 -20.68 6.24
CA ASP A 218 8.55 -21.83 7.02
C ASP A 218 9.10 -23.18 6.49
N ALA A 219 9.94 -23.15 5.44
CA ALA A 219 10.60 -24.30 4.80
C ALA A 219 12.03 -24.49 5.34
#